data_AF-E2N828-F1
#
_entry.id   AF-E2N828-F1
#
_cell.length_a   1.000
_cell.length_b   1.000
_cell.length_c   1.000
_cell.angle_alpha   90.00
_cell.angle_beta   90.00
_cell.angle_gamma   90.00
#
_symmetry.space_group_name_H-M   'P 1'
#
loop_
_entity.id
_entity.type
_entity.pdbx_description
1 polymer ?
#
loop_
_entity_poly.entity_id
_entity_poly.type
_entity_poly.pdbx_seq_one_letter_code
_entity_poly.pdbx_strand_id
1 'polypeptide(L)' 'MLTNFEIDKLAEALKKKMGEKDELLNIKQIAEKLGLTENAIRTRCSRGQIPHHKKHGNLYFSENEITAYYLKD' A
#
# COMPACT_ATOMS: atom_id res chain seq x y z
N MET A 1 14.24 24.39 23.94
CA MET A 1 13.81 22.99 23.79
C MET A 1 12.46 23.03 23.12
N LEU A 2 12.25 22.23 22.08
CA LEU A 2 10.89 22.05 21.54
C LEU A 2 10.05 21.33 22.58
N THR A 3 8.86 21.86 22.84
CA THR A 3 7.86 21.18 23.66
C THR A 3 7.27 19.99 22.91
N ASN A 4 6.78 18.97 23.61
CA ASN A 4 6.13 17.82 22.97
C ASN A 4 4.98 18.25 22.02
N PHE A 5 4.29 19.34 22.36
CA PHE A 5 3.24 19.93 21.52
C PHE A 5 3.75 20.45 20.17
N GLU A 6 4.90 21.11 20.16
CA GLU A 6 5.51 21.60 18.90
C GLU A 6 6.02 20.44 18.05
N ILE A 7 6.51 19.36 18.68
CA ILE A 7 6.91 18.12 18.00
C ILE A 7 5.70 17.47 17.34
N ASP A 8 4.57 17.37 18.03
CA ASP A 8 3.33 16.78 17.48
C ASP A 8 2.79 17.60 16.31
N LYS A 9 2.77 18.94 16.44
CA LYS A 9 2.36 19.84 15.35
C LYS A 9 3.26 19.71 14.12
N LEU A 10 4.57 19.56 14.33
CA LEU A 10 5.53 19.33 13.26
C LEU A 10 5.29 17.99 12.58
N ALA A 11 5.05 16.92 13.34
CA ALA A 11 4.76 15.59 12.80
C ALA A 11 3.47 15.59 11.96
N GLU A 12 2.43 16.28 12.41
CA GLU A 12 1.15 16.40 11.70
C GLU A 12 1.30 17.22 10.41
N ALA A 13 2.03 18.34 10.46
CA ALA A 13 2.34 19.15 9.28
C ALA A 13 3.18 18.38 8.25
N LEU A 14 4.15 17.56 8.71
CA LEU A 14 4.96 16.70 7.85
C LEU A 14 4.12 15.61 7.19
N LYS A 15 3.23 14.92 7.93
CA LYS A 15 2.29 13.94 7.35
C LYS A 15 1.41 14.56 6.27
N LYS A 16 0.87 15.76 6.50
CA LYS A 16 0.09 16.49 5.48
C LYS A 16 0.89 16.87 4.24
N LYS A 17 2.16 17.27 4.42
CA LYS A 17 3.02 17.72 3.31
C LYS A 17 3.60 16.58 2.48
N MET A 18 3.84 15.43 3.09
CA MET A 18 4.43 14.28 2.39
C MET A 18 3.44 13.56 1.48
N GLY A 19 2.14 13.86 1.60
CA GLY A 19 1.07 13.08 0.98
C GLY A 19 1.02 11.67 1.56
N GLU A 20 -0.06 10.93 1.32
CA GLU A 20 0.00 9.48 1.50
C GLU A 20 1.02 8.97 0.48
N LYS A 21 2.24 8.70 0.93
CA LYS A 21 3.24 8.01 0.12
C LYS A 21 2.63 6.69 -0.26
N ASP A 22 2.33 6.54 -1.54
CA ASP A 22 1.89 5.28 -2.08
C ASP A 22 3.01 4.24 -1.91
N GLU A 23 2.81 3.31 -0.99
CA GLU A 23 3.78 2.29 -0.67
C GLU A 23 3.73 1.19 -1.73
N LEU A 24 4.87 0.91 -2.35
CA LEU A 24 5.01 -0.17 -3.33
C LEU A 24 5.33 -1.47 -2.61
N LEU A 25 4.32 -2.34 -2.56
CA LEU A 25 4.38 -3.64 -1.92
C LEU A 25 4.76 -4.74 -2.93
N ASN A 26 5.53 -5.72 -2.46
CA ASN A 26 5.76 -6.96 -3.18
C ASN A 26 4.68 -8.01 -2.86
N ILE A 27 4.74 -9.16 -3.52
CA ILE A 27 3.72 -10.20 -3.38
C ILE A 27 3.61 -10.79 -1.96
N LYS A 28 4.70 -10.81 -1.19
CA LYS A 28 4.70 -11.31 0.19
C LYS A 28 4.01 -10.31 1.11
N GLN A 29 4.38 -9.05 0.98
CA GLN A 29 3.82 -7.97 1.79
C GLN A 29 2.30 -7.82 1.57
N ILE A 30 1.83 -7.90 0.32
CA ILE A 30 0.39 -7.82 0.05
C ILE A 30 -0.35 -9.09 0.51
N ALA A 31 0.29 -10.25 0.42
CA ALA A 31 -0.28 -11.51 0.90
C ALA A 31 -0.48 -11.47 2.43
N GLU A 32 0.53 -11.01 3.17
CA GLU A 32 0.43 -10.80 4.62
C GLU A 32 -0.67 -9.79 4.96
N LYS A 33 -0.70 -8.66 4.24
CA LYS A 33 -1.68 -7.60 4.48
C LYS A 33 -3.13 -8.03 4.25
N LEU A 34 -3.37 -8.82 3.22
CA LEU A 34 -4.71 -9.32 2.89
C LEU A 34 -5.06 -10.63 3.62
N GLY A 35 -4.15 -11.20 4.40
CA GLY A 35 -4.34 -12.49 5.06
C GLY A 35 -4.48 -13.66 4.07
N LEU A 36 -3.80 -13.59 2.93
CA LEU A 36 -3.89 -14.56 1.84
C LEU A 36 -2.54 -15.24 1.58
N THR A 37 -2.57 -16.35 0.85
CA THR A 37 -1.34 -16.99 0.37
C THR A 37 -0.83 -16.28 -0.90
N GLU A 38 0.48 -16.30 -1.13
CA GLU A 38 1.06 -15.75 -2.37
C GLU A 38 0.41 -16.34 -3.63
N ASN A 39 0.06 -17.64 -3.61
CA ASN A 39 -0.62 -18.28 -4.74
C ASN A 39 -2.04 -17.75 -4.98
N ALA A 40 -2.78 -17.42 -3.92
CA ALA A 40 -4.08 -16.78 -4.05
C ALA A 40 -3.93 -15.40 -4.70
N ILE A 41 -2.92 -14.62 -4.29
CA ILE A 41 -2.60 -13.33 -4.91
C ILE A 41 -2.25 -13.51 -6.39
N ARG A 42 -1.33 -14.42 -6.75
CA ARG A 42 -0.97 -14.70 -8.16
C ARG A 42 -2.18 -15.05 -9.01
N THR A 43 -3.09 -15.87 -8.47
CA THR A 43 -4.32 -16.29 -9.15
C THR A 43 -5.29 -15.11 -9.33
N ARG A 44 -5.41 -14.24 -8.34
CA ARG A 44 -6.24 -13.03 -8.45
C ARG A 44 -5.65 -12.04 -9.47
N CYS A 45 -4.33 -11.87 -9.49
CA CYS A 45 -3.64 -11.06 -10.51
C CYS A 45 -3.91 -11.59 -11.92
N SER A 46 -3.74 -12.90 -12.14
CA SER A 46 -3.94 -13.50 -13.47
C SER A 46 -5.39 -13.41 -13.96
N ARG A 47 -6.35 -13.36 -13.02
CA ARG A 47 -7.77 -13.16 -13.30
C ARG A 47 -8.18 -11.68 -13.40
N GLY A 48 -7.26 -10.74 -13.20
CA GLY A 48 -7.57 -9.30 -13.20
C GLY A 48 -8.47 -8.86 -12.04
N GLN A 49 -8.51 -9.61 -10.94
CA GLN A 49 -9.39 -9.36 -9.80
C GLN A 49 -8.80 -8.42 -8.76
N ILE A 50 -7.52 -8.08 -8.89
CA ILE A 50 -6.84 -7.10 -8.05
C ILE A 50 -5.92 -6.22 -8.93
N PRO A 51 -5.84 -4.91 -8.62
CA PRO A 51 -4.87 -4.04 -9.25
C PRO A 51 -3.43 -4.52 -9.02
N HIS A 52 -2.62 -4.52 -10.07
CA HIS A 52 -1.22 -4.94 -9.98
C HIS A 52 -0.39 -4.35 -11.12
N HIS A 53 0.89 -4.12 -10.84
CA HIS A 53 1.86 -3.60 -11.81
C HIS A 53 2.95 -4.64 -12.04
N LYS A 54 3.20 -4.97 -13.30
CA LYS A 54 4.25 -5.92 -13.67
C LYS A 54 5.42 -5.20 -14.31
N LYS A 55 6.61 -5.32 -13.73
CA LYS A 55 7.85 -4.74 -14.26
C LYS A 55 8.97 -5.77 -14.25
N HIS A 56 9.59 -6.01 -15.41
CA HIS A 56 10.64 -7.02 -15.60
C HIS A 56 10.32 -8.41 -15.02
N GLY A 57 9.05 -8.84 -15.10
CA GLY A 57 8.60 -10.14 -14.58
C GLY A 57 8.16 -10.14 -13.12
N ASN A 58 8.48 -9.09 -12.35
CA ASN A 58 8.08 -8.94 -10.96
C ASN A 58 6.73 -8.23 -10.83
N LEU A 59 5.94 -8.67 -9.85
CA LEU A 59 4.66 -8.06 -9.48
C LEU A 59 4.86 -7.07 -8.32
N TYR A 60 4.29 -5.89 -8.49
CA TYR A 60 4.26 -4.82 -7.51
C TYR A 60 2.83 -4.34 -7.30
N PHE A 61 2.51 -3.90 -6.11
CA PHE A 61 1.18 -3.50 -5.69
C PHE A 61 1.27 -2.13 -5.04
N SER A 62 0.48 -1.17 -5.53
CA SER A 62 0.26 0.09 -4.83
C SER A 62 -0.66 -0.19 -3.65
N GLU A 63 -0.22 0.19 -2.45
CA GLU A 63 -1.04 0.11 -1.24
C GLU A 63 -2.34 0.90 -1.41
N ASN A 64 -2.24 2.12 -1.94
CA ASN A 64 -3.39 3.00 -2.09
C ASN A 64 -4.38 2.44 -3.12
N GLU A 65 -3.88 1.89 -4.23
CA GLU A 65 -4.70 1.31 -5.29
C GLU A 65 -5.45 0.05 -4.82
N ILE A 66 -4.78 -0.84 -4.08
CA ILE A 66 -5.43 -2.02 -3.48
C ILE A 66 -6.49 -1.59 -2.47
N THR A 67 -6.15 -0.62 -1.61
CA THR A 67 -7.06 -0.13 -0.56
C THR A 67 -8.29 0.53 -1.19
N ALA A 68 -8.10 1.38 -2.20
CA ALA A 68 -9.17 2.00 -2.96
C ALA A 68 -10.03 0.97 -3.71
N TYR A 69 -9.44 -0.13 -4.20
CA TYR A 69 -10.18 -1.21 -4.85
C TYR A 69 -11.11 -1.94 -3.88
N TYR A 70 -10.66 -2.23 -2.66
CA TYR A 70 -11.48 -2.91 -1.65
C TYR A 70 -12.46 -1.99 -0.92
N LEU A 71 -12.21 -0.68 -0.90
CA LEU A 71 -13.12 0.34 -0.36
C LEU A 71 -14.15 0.84 -1.37
N LYS A 72 -14.03 0.47 -2.65
CA LYS A 72 -15.06 0.71 -3.66
C LYS A 72 -16.16 -0.35 -3.50
N ASP A 73 -17.27 0.06 -2.89
CA ASP A 73 -18.57 -0.66 -2.96
C ASP A 73 -19.11 -0.69 -4.41
#